data_AF-I4EYP1-F1
#
_entry.id   AF-I4EYP1-F1
#
_cell.length_a   1.000
_cell.length_b   1.000
_cell.length_c   1.000
_cell.angle_alpha   90.00
_cell.angle_beta   90.00
_cell.angle_gamma   90.00
#
_symmetry.space_group_name_H-M   'P 1'
#
loop_
_entity.id
_entity.type
_entity.pdbx_description
1 polymer ?
#
loop_
_entity_poly.entity_id
_entity_poly.type
_entity_poly.pdbx_seq_one_letter_code
_entity_poly.pdbx_strand_id
1 'polypeptide(L)'
;MAAGAVLVNDVSPGSADARTAAAWSPTRERAQYRDVAGEVITGLEHRVADAASSGTDPAQLIPDPGLGFARQASHNWALLAGLDRLAPLRPPVLMGASRRTFLGQLLAATDGRVHPAEQRDAATLATTVLAAHTGAWGVRVHDVVPSIDAARTVAAMGDERSAVHGKAPTTAGQRALTRPQDRSVITTALSERLTSSSGHRRQASRDDVPT
;
A
#
# COMPACT_ATOMS: atom_id res chain seq x y z
N MET A 1 -20.57 -7.98 -3.39
CA MET A 1 -20.27 -7.45 -2.04
C MET A 1 -21.37 -7.83 -1.05
N ALA A 2 -21.49 -9.11 -0.71
CA ALA A 2 -22.61 -9.64 0.09
C ALA A 2 -22.36 -9.64 1.62
N ALA A 3 -21.18 -9.21 2.08
CA ALA A 3 -20.76 -9.26 3.48
C ALA A 3 -20.49 -7.87 4.10
N GLY A 4 -21.01 -6.79 3.51
CA GLY A 4 -20.82 -5.42 4.02
C GLY A 4 -19.46 -4.78 3.71
N ALA A 5 -18.63 -5.41 2.87
CA ALA A 5 -17.43 -4.76 2.34
C ALA A 5 -17.79 -3.49 1.55
N VAL A 6 -17.02 -2.41 1.76
CA VAL A 6 -17.22 -1.12 1.09
C VAL A 6 -16.07 -0.75 0.15
N LEU A 7 -14.99 -1.52 0.16
CA LEU A 7 -13.79 -1.36 -0.67
C LEU A 7 -13.21 -2.73 -1.03
N VAL A 8 -12.74 -2.90 -2.27
CA VAL A 8 -12.00 -4.09 -2.71
C VAL A 8 -10.54 -3.69 -2.95
N ASN A 9 -9.61 -4.46 -2.39
CA ASN A 9 -8.18 -4.30 -2.62
C ASN A 9 -7.70 -5.46 -3.48
N ASP A 10 -7.34 -5.18 -4.74
CA ASP A 10 -6.92 -6.20 -5.70
C ASP A 10 -5.41 -6.11 -5.93
N VAL A 11 -4.74 -7.13 -5.40
CA VAL A 11 -3.29 -7.28 -5.49
C VAL A 11 -2.87 -8.16 -6.68
N SER A 12 -3.80 -8.53 -7.56
CA SER A 12 -3.54 -9.43 -8.68
C SER A 12 -2.77 -8.77 -9.82
N PRO A 13 -1.91 -9.53 -10.53
CA PRO A 13 -1.19 -9.03 -11.68
C PRO A 13 -2.06 -8.87 -12.94
N GLY A 14 -3.34 -9.28 -12.97
CA GLY A 14 -4.20 -9.16 -14.18
C GLY A 14 -5.72 -9.38 -13.97
N SER A 15 -6.49 -8.75 -14.88
CA SER A 15 -7.95 -8.59 -15.05
C SER A 15 -8.75 -8.15 -13.82
N ALA A 16 -9.03 -6.85 -13.75
CA ALA A 16 -9.82 -6.21 -12.71
C ALA A 16 -11.28 -6.67 -12.74
N ASP A 17 -11.73 -7.32 -11.67
CA ASP A 17 -13.15 -7.36 -11.31
C ASP A 17 -13.44 -6.26 -10.28
N ALA A 18 -14.33 -5.34 -10.71
CA ALA A 18 -15.00 -4.24 -10.03
C ALA A 18 -14.50 -3.71 -8.67
N ARG A 19 -14.13 -2.41 -8.67
CA ARG A 19 -13.89 -1.47 -7.53
C ARG A 19 -12.59 -1.66 -6.74
N THR A 20 -11.47 -1.63 -7.46
CA THR A 20 -10.19 -2.13 -6.97
C THR A 20 -9.14 -1.04 -6.72
N ALA A 21 -8.50 -1.11 -5.55
CA ALA A 21 -7.14 -0.61 -5.40
C ALA A 21 -6.22 -1.59 -6.13
N ALA A 22 -5.80 -1.25 -7.36
CA ALA A 22 -4.99 -2.11 -8.19
C ALA A 22 -3.50 -1.94 -7.81
N ALA A 23 -2.89 -2.98 -7.24
CA ALA A 23 -1.46 -3.00 -7.03
C ALA A 23 -0.74 -3.42 -8.32
N TRP A 24 0.20 -2.62 -8.81
CA TRP A 24 1.02 -3.01 -9.96
C TRP A 24 2.12 -4.01 -9.54
N SER A 25 2.22 -5.14 -10.25
CA SER A 25 3.31 -6.12 -10.11
C SER A 25 3.79 -6.58 -11.50
N PRO A 26 5.07 -6.41 -11.84
CA PRO A 26 5.58 -6.77 -13.17
C PRO A 26 5.86 -8.28 -13.32
N THR A 27 5.41 -8.86 -14.42
CA THR A 27 5.80 -10.19 -14.90
C THR A 27 6.99 -10.09 -15.86
N ARG A 28 8.20 -10.47 -15.40
CA ARG A 28 9.33 -11.18 -16.10
C ARG A 28 10.71 -10.91 -15.46
N GLU A 29 11.65 -11.81 -15.79
CA GLU A 29 13.04 -11.91 -15.30
C GLU A 29 13.89 -10.69 -15.65
N ARG A 30 14.74 -10.26 -14.70
CA ARG A 30 15.76 -9.20 -14.84
C ARG A 30 15.29 -7.93 -15.57
N ALA A 31 14.21 -7.30 -15.09
CA ALA A 31 13.89 -5.95 -15.52
C ALA A 31 14.98 -4.97 -15.01
N GLN A 32 15.91 -4.60 -15.89
CA GLN A 32 16.75 -3.41 -15.71
C GLN A 32 15.86 -2.20 -16.02
N TYR A 33 15.16 -1.70 -15.01
CA TYR A 33 14.37 -0.48 -15.15
C TYR A 33 15.31 0.71 -15.37
N ARG A 34 15.07 1.49 -16.43
CA ARG A 34 15.75 2.78 -16.62
C ARG A 34 15.08 3.88 -15.80
N ASP A 35 13.77 3.78 -15.64
CA ASP A 35 12.96 4.70 -14.83
C ASP A 35 11.85 3.90 -14.11
N VAL A 36 12.17 3.39 -12.92
CA VAL A 36 11.23 2.58 -12.12
C VAL A 36 9.92 3.32 -11.88
N ALA A 37 9.99 4.60 -11.46
CA ALA A 37 8.80 5.36 -11.12
C ALA A 37 7.95 5.63 -12.37
N GLY A 38 8.57 6.00 -13.49
CA GLY A 38 7.87 6.21 -14.76
C GLY A 38 7.17 4.95 -15.27
N GLU A 39 7.85 3.81 -15.25
CA GLU A 39 7.26 2.54 -15.71
C GLU A 39 6.11 2.08 -14.81
N VAL A 40 6.21 2.29 -13.48
CA VAL A 40 5.11 2.03 -12.55
C VAL A 40 3.92 2.96 -12.83
N ILE A 41 4.17 4.26 -13.04
CA ILE A 41 3.13 5.24 -13.36
C ILE A 41 2.36 4.83 -14.62
N THR A 42 3.06 4.55 -15.72
CA THR A 42 2.44 4.11 -16.98
C THR A 42 1.64 2.81 -16.78
N GLY A 43 2.18 1.88 -16.00
CA GLY A 43 1.48 0.64 -15.66
C GLY A 43 0.19 0.86 -14.85
N LEU A 44 0.18 1.82 -13.93
CA LEU A 44 -1.01 2.20 -13.17
C LEU A 44 -2.05 2.90 -14.04
N GLU A 45 -1.63 3.82 -14.90
CA GLU A 45 -2.51 4.53 -15.84
C GLU A 45 -3.23 3.56 -16.77
N HIS A 46 -2.52 2.57 -17.32
CA HIS A 46 -3.15 1.51 -18.12
C HIS A 46 -4.18 0.71 -17.32
N ARG A 47 -3.86 0.31 -16.07
CA ARG A 47 -4.82 -0.43 -15.23
C ARG A 47 -6.06 0.39 -14.89
N VAL A 48 -5.90 1.68 -14.63
CA VAL A 48 -7.01 2.60 -14.40
C VAL A 48 -7.87 2.70 -15.66
N ALA A 49 -7.27 2.83 -16.85
CA ALA A 49 -7.98 2.88 -18.12
C ALA A 49 -8.73 1.56 -18.41
N ASP A 50 -8.11 0.41 -18.14
CA ASP A 50 -8.71 -0.91 -18.30
C ASP A 50 -9.94 -1.06 -17.39
N ALA A 51 -9.80 -0.74 -16.10
CA ALA A 51 -10.92 -0.80 -15.14
C ALA A 51 -12.04 0.19 -15.49
N ALA A 52 -11.69 1.37 -16.01
CA ALA A 52 -12.67 2.34 -16.50
C ALA A 52 -13.43 1.83 -17.73
N SER A 53 -12.73 1.23 -18.69
CA SER A 53 -13.33 0.67 -19.90
C SER A 53 -14.23 -0.55 -19.62
N SER A 54 -14.00 -1.27 -18.51
CA SER A 54 -14.90 -2.32 -18.01
C SER A 54 -16.11 -1.80 -17.21
N GLY A 55 -16.28 -0.47 -17.11
CA GLY A 55 -17.44 0.17 -16.50
C GLY A 55 -17.27 0.56 -15.03
N THR A 56 -16.06 0.49 -14.47
CA THR A 56 -15.79 1.03 -13.13
C THR A 56 -15.66 2.55 -13.22
N ASP A 57 -16.41 3.28 -12.39
CA ASP A 57 -16.26 4.73 -12.27
C ASP A 57 -14.83 5.08 -11.81
N PRO A 58 -14.05 5.87 -12.59
CA PRO A 58 -12.71 6.27 -12.21
C PRO A 58 -12.63 6.96 -10.84
N ALA A 59 -13.70 7.61 -10.38
CA ALA A 59 -13.76 8.21 -9.05
C ALA A 59 -13.75 7.19 -7.90
N GLN A 60 -14.01 5.91 -8.19
CA GLN A 60 -13.98 4.79 -7.24
C GLN A 60 -12.67 4.00 -7.26
N LEU A 61 -11.75 4.35 -8.16
CA LEU A 61 -10.45 3.67 -8.31
C LEU A 61 -9.38 4.36 -7.45
N ILE A 62 -8.50 3.57 -6.84
CA ILE A 62 -7.42 4.08 -5.98
C ILE A 62 -6.14 3.30 -6.27
N PRO A 63 -5.30 3.71 -7.24
CA PRO A 63 -4.09 2.99 -7.61
C PRO A 63 -3.11 2.86 -6.44
N ASP A 64 -2.44 1.70 -6.32
CA ASP A 64 -1.34 1.43 -5.38
C ASP A 64 -0.09 1.07 -6.21
N PRO A 65 1.03 1.83 -6.09
CA PRO A 65 2.23 1.59 -6.88
C PRO A 65 2.97 0.32 -6.46
N GLY A 66 2.50 -0.38 -5.43
CA GLY A 66 2.93 -1.74 -5.14
C GLY A 66 4.27 -1.81 -4.42
N LEU A 67 4.51 -0.94 -3.44
CA LEU A 67 5.70 -1.06 -2.59
C LEU A 67 5.77 -2.45 -1.92
N GLY A 68 6.94 -3.08 -2.05
CA GLY A 68 7.21 -4.43 -1.58
C GLY A 68 6.81 -5.54 -2.55
N PHE A 69 6.24 -5.24 -3.72
CA PHE A 69 6.03 -6.21 -4.81
C PHE A 69 7.16 -6.21 -5.84
N ALA A 70 8.05 -5.22 -5.78
CA ALA A 70 9.20 -5.18 -6.67
C ALA A 70 10.19 -6.32 -6.39
N ARG A 71 10.78 -6.86 -7.46
CA ARG A 71 11.74 -7.98 -7.38
C ARG A 71 13.08 -7.60 -6.73
N GLN A 72 13.47 -6.33 -6.79
CA GLN A 72 14.70 -5.82 -6.18
C GLN A 72 14.36 -4.77 -5.13
N ALA A 73 15.11 -4.78 -4.02
CA ALA A 73 14.95 -3.79 -2.94
C ALA A 73 15.14 -2.35 -3.45
N SER A 74 16.12 -2.16 -4.35
CA SER A 74 16.44 -0.89 -5.00
C SER A 74 15.24 -0.25 -5.72
N HIS A 75 14.36 -1.05 -6.32
CA HIS A 75 13.19 -0.54 -7.02
C HIS A 75 12.18 0.08 -6.06
N ASN A 76 12.03 -0.45 -4.84
CA ASN A 76 11.15 0.16 -3.83
C ASN A 76 11.68 1.54 -3.41
N TRP A 77 13.01 1.69 -3.30
CA TRP A 77 13.64 2.97 -3.01
C TRP A 77 13.54 3.96 -4.17
N ALA A 78 13.73 3.50 -5.42
CA ALA A 78 13.54 4.33 -6.60
C ALA A 78 12.08 4.82 -6.73
N LEU A 79 11.11 3.96 -6.41
CA LEU A 79 9.70 4.33 -6.37
C LEU A 79 9.37 5.31 -5.24
N LEU A 80 9.92 5.10 -4.03
CA LEU A 80 9.79 6.05 -2.92
C LEU A 80 10.43 7.42 -3.26
N ALA A 81 11.57 7.42 -3.96
CA ALA A 81 12.26 8.63 -4.38
C ALA A 81 11.49 9.42 -5.46
N GLY A 82 10.63 8.74 -6.23
CA GLY A 82 9.77 9.35 -7.26
C GLY A 82 8.32 9.54 -6.82
N LEU A 83 8.03 9.59 -5.51
CA LEU A 83 6.66 9.73 -5.00
C LEU A 83 5.96 11.03 -5.45
N ASP A 84 6.73 12.09 -5.63
CA ASP A 84 6.28 13.36 -6.17
C ASP A 84 5.67 13.23 -7.57
N ARG A 85 6.15 12.26 -8.36
CA ARG A 85 5.62 11.96 -9.71
C ARG A 85 4.30 11.20 -9.68
N LEU A 86 3.97 10.55 -8.55
CA LEU A 86 2.69 9.87 -8.35
C LEU A 86 1.59 10.85 -7.89
N ALA A 87 1.97 11.97 -7.27
CA ALA A 87 1.03 12.96 -6.72
C ALA A 87 0.05 13.58 -7.76
N PRO A 88 0.44 13.84 -9.02
CA PRO A 88 -0.47 14.39 -10.02
C PRO A 88 -1.48 13.38 -10.57
N LEU A 89 -1.31 12.09 -10.30
CA LEU A 89 -2.18 11.05 -10.86
C LEU A 89 -3.63 11.26 -10.43
N ARG A 90 -4.52 11.00 -11.39
CA ARG A 90 -5.95 10.92 -11.19
C ARG A 90 -6.38 9.55 -11.70
N PRO A 91 -6.99 8.70 -10.86
CA PRO A 91 -7.50 8.93 -9.51
C PRO A 91 -6.41 8.86 -8.41
N PRO A 92 -6.70 9.19 -7.13
CA PRO A 92 -5.65 9.48 -6.16
C PRO A 92 -5.00 8.19 -5.60
N VAL A 93 -3.75 8.28 -5.14
CA VAL A 93 -2.87 7.10 -4.92
C VAL A 93 -2.84 6.63 -3.45
N LEU A 94 -2.93 5.32 -3.22
CA LEU A 94 -2.73 4.66 -1.92
C LEU A 94 -1.30 4.11 -1.77
N MET A 95 -0.66 4.30 -0.61
CA MET A 95 0.71 3.83 -0.37
C MET A 95 0.78 2.69 0.67
N GLY A 96 1.32 1.54 0.28
CA GLY A 96 1.41 0.34 1.13
C GLY A 96 2.83 -0.16 1.45
N ALA A 97 3.60 0.60 2.24
CA ALA A 97 4.98 0.24 2.62
C ALA A 97 5.11 -0.57 3.92
N SER A 98 4.06 -0.62 4.74
CA SER A 98 4.13 -1.08 6.13
C SER A 98 4.66 -2.50 6.28
N ARG A 99 5.69 -2.64 7.14
CA ARG A 99 6.39 -3.89 7.49
C ARG A 99 6.92 -4.69 6.30
N ARG A 100 7.03 -4.11 5.10
CA ARG A 100 7.55 -4.80 3.92
C ARG A 100 9.03 -5.16 4.08
N THR A 101 9.42 -6.27 3.44
CA THR A 101 10.77 -6.85 3.58
C THR A 101 11.91 -5.89 3.22
N PHE A 102 11.70 -4.99 2.25
CA PHE A 102 12.73 -4.00 1.86
C PHE A 102 13.10 -3.05 3.02
N LEU A 103 12.18 -2.78 3.96
CA LEU A 103 12.49 -2.02 5.18
C LEU A 103 13.37 -2.84 6.13
N GLY A 104 13.11 -4.13 6.28
CA GLY A 104 13.96 -5.02 7.07
C GLY A 104 15.37 -5.14 6.49
N GLN A 105 15.50 -5.09 5.16
CA GLN A 105 16.79 -5.07 4.46
C GLN A 105 17.55 -3.76 4.66
N LEU A 106 16.85 -2.62 4.73
CA LEU A 106 17.48 -1.34 5.10
C LEU A 106 18.05 -1.39 6.51
N LEU A 107 17.26 -1.87 7.47
CA LEU A 107 17.67 -1.93 8.88
C LEU A 107 18.81 -2.94 9.13
N ALA A 108 18.92 -3.96 8.27
CA ALA A 108 20.05 -4.89 8.28
C ALA A 108 21.41 -4.22 8.07
N ALA A 109 21.46 -3.00 7.52
CA ALA A 109 22.71 -2.24 7.39
C ALA A 109 23.35 -1.94 8.75
N THR A 110 22.59 -2.01 9.85
CA THR A 110 23.07 -1.75 11.20
C THR A 110 23.72 -2.97 11.87
N ASP A 111 23.23 -4.19 11.62
CA ASP A 111 23.63 -5.41 12.35
C ASP A 111 23.81 -6.67 11.49
N GLY A 112 23.69 -6.54 10.17
CA GLY A 112 23.86 -7.62 9.19
C GLY A 112 22.68 -8.59 9.08
N ARG A 113 21.55 -8.35 9.75
CA ARG A 113 20.40 -9.27 9.75
C ARG A 113 19.15 -8.58 9.25
N VAL A 114 18.37 -9.23 8.38
CA VAL A 114 17.07 -8.69 7.98
C VAL A 114 16.14 -8.66 9.19
N HIS A 115 15.71 -7.46 9.59
CA HIS A 115 14.85 -7.27 10.76
C HIS A 115 13.47 -7.92 10.54
N PRO A 116 12.87 -8.61 11.52
CA PRO A 116 11.52 -9.18 11.43
C PRO A 116 10.44 -8.09 11.26
N ALA A 117 9.23 -8.48 10.86
CA ALA A 117 8.18 -7.54 10.45
C ALA A 117 7.82 -6.52 11.54
N GLU A 118 7.76 -6.98 12.79
CA GLU A 118 7.39 -6.22 13.99
C GLU A 118 8.44 -5.16 14.36
N GLN A 119 9.68 -5.31 13.87
CA GLN A 119 10.78 -4.38 14.14
C GLN A 119 10.92 -3.31 13.04
N ARG A 120 10.00 -3.28 12.07
CA ARG A 120 10.03 -2.34 10.93
C ARG A 120 9.10 -1.14 11.10
N ASP A 121 8.50 -0.96 12.28
CA ASP A 121 7.48 0.08 12.50
C ASP A 121 8.06 1.50 12.44
N ALA A 122 9.27 1.73 12.95
CA ALA A 122 9.94 3.03 12.81
C ALA A 122 10.21 3.40 11.34
N ALA A 123 10.70 2.44 10.54
CA ALA A 123 10.91 2.63 9.11
C ALA A 123 9.59 2.81 8.35
N THR A 124 8.53 2.09 8.78
CA THR A 124 7.16 2.27 8.26
C THR A 124 6.67 3.69 8.51
N LEU A 125 6.87 4.22 9.72
CA LEU A 125 6.45 5.57 10.08
C LEU A 125 7.17 6.62 9.23
N ALA A 126 8.48 6.44 9.00
CA ALA A 126 9.25 7.30 8.10
C ALA A 126 8.65 7.31 6.67
N THR A 127 8.32 6.13 6.11
CA THR A 127 7.67 6.08 4.78
C THR A 127 6.25 6.66 4.78
N THR A 128 5.53 6.60 5.90
CA THR A 128 4.21 7.21 6.08
C THR A 128 4.30 8.73 6.03
N VAL A 129 5.28 9.32 6.72
CA VAL A 129 5.56 10.76 6.69
C VAL A 129 5.87 11.21 5.26
N LEU A 130 6.73 10.47 4.55
CA LEU A 130 7.08 10.79 3.16
C LEU A 130 5.85 10.74 2.24
N ALA A 131 5.04 9.68 2.32
CA ALA A 131 3.83 9.54 1.51
C ALA A 131 2.83 10.67 1.78
N ALA A 132 2.61 11.02 3.05
CA ALA A 132 1.74 12.14 3.41
C ALA A 132 2.29 13.47 2.89
N HIS A 133 3.61 13.67 2.96
CA HIS A 133 4.25 14.90 2.49
C HIS A 133 4.14 15.08 0.98
N THR A 134 4.21 13.99 0.22
CA THR A 134 4.05 14.01 -1.24
C THR A 134 2.59 14.02 -1.69
N GLY A 135 1.62 14.02 -0.76
CA GLY A 135 0.20 14.13 -1.09
C GLY A 135 -0.47 12.82 -1.50
N ALA A 136 0.02 11.67 -1.03
CA ALA A 136 -0.71 10.42 -1.15
C ALA A 136 -2.11 10.55 -0.52
N TRP A 137 -3.10 9.88 -1.12
CA TRP A 137 -4.48 9.88 -0.63
C TRP A 137 -4.61 9.20 0.74
N GLY A 138 -3.87 8.10 0.91
CA GLY A 138 -3.87 7.33 2.13
C GLY A 138 -2.66 6.42 2.22
N VAL A 139 -2.52 5.80 3.38
CA VAL A 139 -1.52 4.76 3.64
C VAL A 139 -2.19 3.49 4.15
N ARG A 140 -1.64 2.34 3.78
CA ARG A 140 -2.03 1.02 4.32
C ARG A 140 -0.98 0.58 5.33
N VAL A 141 -1.37 0.51 6.60
CA VAL A 141 -0.47 0.28 7.74
C VAL A 141 -0.99 -0.78 8.69
N HIS A 142 -0.06 -1.41 9.41
CA HIS A 142 -0.38 -2.33 10.51
C HIS A 142 -0.60 -1.59 11.82
N ASP A 143 0.26 -0.62 12.14
CA ASP A 143 0.13 0.21 13.34
C ASP A 143 -0.57 1.53 13.00
N VAL A 144 -1.81 1.67 13.44
CA VAL A 144 -2.72 2.72 12.98
C VAL A 144 -2.48 4.04 13.69
N VAL A 145 -2.34 4.00 15.02
CA VAL A 145 -2.31 5.22 15.84
C VAL A 145 -1.10 6.09 15.53
N PRO A 146 0.14 5.57 15.52
CA PRO A 146 1.32 6.37 15.16
C PRO A 146 1.26 6.89 13.73
N SER A 147 0.72 6.11 12.79
CA SER A 147 0.56 6.55 11.40
C SER A 147 -0.45 7.69 11.25
N ILE A 148 -1.54 7.69 12.03
CA ILE A 148 -2.47 8.83 12.09
C ILE A 148 -1.73 10.07 12.61
N ASP A 149 -0.96 9.93 13.69
CA ASP A 149 -0.27 11.06 14.30
C ASP A 149 0.82 11.63 13.37
N ALA A 150 1.55 10.77 12.67
CA ALA A 150 2.48 11.18 11.61
C ALA A 150 1.78 11.96 10.48
N ALA A 151 0.65 11.44 9.97
CA ALA A 151 -0.10 12.12 8.92
C ALA A 151 -0.63 13.49 9.38
N ARG A 152 -1.14 13.58 10.62
CA ARG A 152 -1.58 14.84 11.23
C ARG A 152 -0.44 15.84 11.40
N THR A 153 0.73 15.36 11.79
CA THR A 153 1.93 16.21 11.94
C THR A 153 2.33 16.84 10.61
N VAL A 154 2.33 16.05 9.52
CA VAL A 154 2.61 16.57 8.17
C VAL A 154 1.56 17.57 7.71
N ALA A 155 0.28 17.28 7.96
CA ALA A 155 -0.82 18.19 7.64
C ALA A 155 -0.67 19.55 8.33
N ALA A 156 -0.44 19.57 9.64
CA ALA A 156 -0.26 20.80 10.41
C ALA A 156 0.90 21.65 9.88
N MET A 157 2.02 21.02 9.51
CA MET A 157 3.16 21.73 8.89
C MET A 157 2.81 22.30 7.51
N GLY A 158 2.01 21.58 6.71
CA GLY A 158 1.54 22.04 5.40
C GLY A 158 0.61 23.25 5.47
N ASP A 159 -0.24 23.31 6.50
CA ASP A 159 -1.16 24.43 6.75
C ASP A 159 -0.37 25.71 7.06
N GLU A 160 0.61 25.62 7.95
CA GLU A 160 1.52 26.75 8.29
C GLU A 160 2.30 27.25 7.07
N ARG A 161 2.85 26.33 6.26
CA ARG A 161 3.58 26.69 5.04
C ARG A 161 2.69 27.46 4.06
N SER A 162 1.42 27.07 3.93
CA SER A 162 0.46 27.72 3.05
C SER A 162 0.08 29.12 3.55
N ALA A 163 -0.07 29.28 4.87
CA ALA A 163 -0.36 30.56 5.49
C ALA A 163 0.77 31.59 5.27
N VAL A 164 2.04 31.18 5.37
CA VAL A 164 3.21 32.06 5.22
C VAL A 164 3.42 32.52 3.76
N HIS A 165 3.14 31.67 2.77
CA HIS A 165 3.46 31.96 1.37
C HIS A 165 2.33 32.64 0.58
N GLY A 166 1.22 33.04 1.22
CA GLY A 166 0.11 33.74 0.58
C GLY A 166 -0.53 33.00 -0.60
N LYS A 167 -0.23 31.70 -0.76
CA LYS A 167 -0.71 30.88 -1.87
C LYS A 167 -2.04 30.26 -1.43
N ALA A 168 -3.11 30.51 -2.18
CA ALA A 168 -4.36 29.79 -2.01
C ALA A 168 -4.08 28.28 -1.98
N PRO A 169 -4.76 27.50 -1.11
CA PRO A 169 -4.45 26.09 -0.90
C PRO A 169 -4.41 25.38 -2.26
N THR A 170 -3.26 24.81 -2.58
CA THR A 170 -2.99 24.19 -3.88
C THR A 170 -3.93 23.00 -4.12
N THR A 171 -4.85 23.21 -5.05
CA THR A 171 -5.62 22.27 -5.89
C THR A 171 -5.80 20.83 -5.38
N ALA A 172 -6.97 20.57 -4.79
CA ALA A 172 -7.76 19.32 -4.82
C ALA A 172 -7.14 17.94 -4.48
N GLY A 173 -5.83 17.79 -4.29
CA GLY A 173 -5.16 16.54 -3.89
C GLY A 173 -4.81 16.48 -2.39
N GLN A 174 -4.61 17.64 -1.76
CA GLN A 174 -4.17 17.74 -0.36
C GLN A 174 -5.32 17.67 0.68
N ARG A 175 -6.56 17.43 0.25
CA ARG A 175 -7.73 17.40 1.14
C ARG A 175 -8.00 16.05 1.83
N ALA A 176 -7.34 14.97 1.41
CA ALA A 176 -7.68 13.61 1.87
C ALA A 176 -7.19 13.27 3.29
N LEU A 177 -6.26 14.04 3.88
CA LEU A 177 -5.70 13.74 5.21
C LEU A 177 -6.01 14.82 6.27
N THR A 178 -6.60 15.95 5.90
CA THR A 178 -6.66 17.16 6.74
C THR A 178 -7.98 17.39 7.47
N ARG A 179 -9.11 16.80 7.03
CA ARG A 179 -10.40 16.93 7.74
C ARG A 179 -10.74 15.68 8.55
N PRO A 180 -11.19 15.78 9.83
CA PRO A 180 -11.53 14.64 10.66
C PRO A 180 -12.50 13.64 10.02
N GLN A 181 -13.44 14.14 9.22
CA GLN A 181 -14.47 13.37 8.51
C GLN A 181 -14.06 12.79 7.14
N ASP A 182 -12.93 13.21 6.56
CA ASP A 182 -12.45 12.73 5.24
C ASP A 182 -11.32 11.66 5.37
N ARG A 183 -11.05 11.17 6.59
CA ARG A 183 -9.88 10.32 6.90
C ARG A 183 -10.07 8.85 6.50
N SER A 184 -9.39 8.40 5.46
CA SER A 184 -9.24 6.98 5.14
C SER A 184 -7.83 6.48 5.46
N VAL A 185 -7.56 6.19 6.74
CA VAL A 185 -6.50 5.22 7.08
C VAL A 185 -7.11 3.84 6.87
N ILE A 186 -6.72 3.19 5.77
CA ILE A 186 -7.21 1.84 5.47
C ILE A 186 -6.49 0.86 6.38
N THR A 187 -7.19 0.41 7.42
CA THR A 187 -6.73 -0.60 8.37
C THR A 187 -6.82 -1.98 7.71
N THR A 188 -5.71 -2.72 7.68
CA THR A 188 -5.75 -4.15 7.32
C THR A 188 -5.81 -4.97 8.60
N ALA A 189 -7.00 -5.43 8.98
CA ALA A 189 -7.15 -6.49 9.96
C ALA A 189 -7.05 -7.84 9.23
N LEU A 190 -5.85 -8.41 9.18
CA LEU A 190 -5.64 -9.81 8.84
C LEU A 190 -4.74 -10.42 9.92
N SER A 191 -5.37 -10.92 10.97
CA SER A 191 -4.77 -11.91 11.84
C SER A 191 -5.80 -12.98 12.20
N GLU A 192 -5.37 -14.22 12.03
CA GLU A 192 -5.94 -15.46 12.56
C GLU A 192 -7.18 -16.07 11.88
N ARG A 193 -7.06 -16.58 10.63
CA ARG A 193 -7.87 -17.73 10.16
C ARG A 193 -7.15 -18.65 9.17
N LEU A 194 -5.88 -19.00 9.41
CA LEU A 194 -5.19 -20.06 8.64
C LEU A 194 -4.35 -21.04 9.49
N THR A 195 -4.58 -21.12 10.81
CA THR A 195 -3.95 -22.15 11.66
C THR A 195 -4.93 -23.05 12.44
N SER A 196 -6.22 -23.06 12.12
CA SER A 196 -7.18 -24.02 12.68
C SER A 196 -7.92 -24.82 11.60
N SER A 197 -7.19 -25.65 10.85
CA SER A 197 -7.80 -26.79 10.13
C SER A 197 -6.91 -28.05 10.16
N SER A 198 -5.82 -28.04 10.94
CA SER A 198 -4.99 -29.23 11.15
C SER A 198 -5.13 -29.70 12.58
N GLY A 199 -6.18 -30.49 12.84
CA GLY A 199 -6.29 -31.26 14.07
C GLY A 199 -7.71 -31.44 14.57
N HIS A 200 -8.39 -32.50 14.12
CA HIS A 200 -8.94 -33.56 14.97
C HIS A 200 -9.96 -34.39 14.19
N ARG A 201 -9.57 -35.61 13.82
CA ARG A 201 -10.48 -36.77 13.76
C ARG A 201 -9.70 -38.06 14.04
N ARG A 202 -9.45 -38.35 15.33
CA ARG A 202 -9.49 -39.73 15.87
C ARG A 202 -10.99 -40.03 16.09
N GLN A 203 -11.58 -41.21 15.98
CA GLN A 203 -11.14 -42.61 16.01
C GLN A 203 -12.39 -43.47 15.67
N ALA A 204 -12.23 -44.64 15.04
CA ALA A 204 -13.04 -45.87 15.21
C ALA A 204 -12.45 -46.94 14.26
N SER A 205 -11.61 -47.87 14.72
CA SER A 205 -11.95 -49.17 15.35
C SER A 205 -12.60 -50.17 14.40
N ARG A 206 -11.85 -51.25 14.10
CA ARG A 206 -12.20 -52.69 13.92
C ARG A 206 -11.08 -53.33 13.08
N ASP A 207 -10.21 -54.11 13.73
CA ASP A 207 -10.29 -55.58 13.86
C ASP A 207 -9.94 -56.27 12.53
N ASP A 208 -8.69 -56.75 12.39
CA ASP A 208 -8.37 -58.17 12.26
C ASP A 208 -6.89 -58.41 11.86
N VAL A 209 -6.25 -59.23 12.68
CA VAL A 209 -5.00 -60.01 12.48
C VAL A 209 -5.45 -61.44 12.13
N PRO A 210 -4.67 -62.42 11.58
CA PRO A 210 -3.26 -62.51 11.15
C PRO A 210 -3.16 -63.05 9.68
N THR A 211 -2.04 -63.46 9.06
CA THR A 211 -0.70 -63.95 9.43
C THR A 211 0.32 -63.46 8.41
#